data_AF-A0A6J8DSF7-F1
#
_entry.id   AF-A0A6J8DSF7-F1
#
_cell.length_a   1.000
_cell.length_b   1.000
_cell.length_c   1.000
_cell.angle_alpha   90.00
_cell.angle_beta   90.00
_cell.angle_gamma   90.00
#
_symmetry.space_group_name_H-M   'P 1'
#
loop_
_entity.id
_entity.type
_entity.pdbx_description
1 polymer ?
#
loop_
_entity_poly.entity_id
_entity_poly.type
_entity_poly.pdbx_seq_one_letter_code
_entity_poly.pdbx_strand_id
1 'polypeptide(L)'
;MLFVFFVVSLYIGATSGLIEPIPLPSSLEECINYKVDLNKGSGVPLHVIQNLCLSKFISFETPHSWARNVTKEEQNYMRSLIRKVISESERNGRHRLKRNVLLPQRIRREIRAAPFKQWDDYAKAVRRLKFKEIGPSGRSRYDTIADIHMTAINSSHFGPNFLPWHRLYLITMETALGVPIPYWDSSIDYEMEHPTKSILFSQKYFGNGFGIVKTGPFAKFQTPSGPLIRNIGSDGSLFNKRIYMQFHKKPSI
;
A
#
# COMPACT_ATOMS: atom_id res chain seq x y z
N MET A 1 22.49 -17.03 -50.60
CA MET A 1 21.90 -16.70 -49.28
C MET A 1 22.65 -15.64 -48.46
N LEU A 2 23.62 -14.90 -49.05
CA LEU A 2 24.35 -13.82 -48.37
C LEU A 2 23.96 -12.39 -48.85
N PHE A 3 23.19 -12.29 -49.94
CA PHE A 3 22.81 -10.99 -50.52
C PHE A 3 21.55 -10.37 -49.89
N VAL A 4 20.68 -11.17 -49.27
CA VAL A 4 19.42 -10.69 -48.67
C VAL A 4 19.66 -9.98 -47.33
N PHE A 5 20.69 -10.37 -46.57
CA PHE A 5 21.02 -9.75 -45.28
C PHE A 5 21.64 -8.36 -45.42
N PHE A 6 22.27 -8.05 -46.56
CA PHE A 6 22.90 -6.75 -46.78
C PHE A 6 21.86 -5.66 -47.11
N VAL A 7 20.75 -6.01 -47.76
CA VAL A 7 19.71 -5.05 -48.16
C VAL A 7 18.85 -4.60 -46.97
N VAL A 8 18.61 -5.47 -45.99
CA VAL A 8 17.85 -5.11 -44.78
C VAL A 8 18.64 -4.17 -43.85
N SER A 9 19.97 -4.25 -43.87
CA SER A 9 20.84 -3.42 -43.03
C SER A 9 20.98 -1.97 -43.53
N LEU A 10 20.58 -1.69 -44.78
CA LEU A 10 20.65 -0.37 -45.42
C LEU A 10 19.39 0.49 -45.24
N TYR A 11 18.32 -0.06 -44.65
CA TYR A 11 17.05 0.64 -44.40
C TYR A 11 16.81 1.01 -42.93
N ILE A 12 17.82 0.87 -42.05
CA ILE A 12 17.75 1.46 -40.71
C ILE A 12 18.22 2.91 -40.84
N GLY A 13 17.33 3.77 -41.35
CA GLY A 13 17.53 5.21 -41.26
C GLY A 13 17.75 5.60 -39.80
N ALA A 14 18.72 6.47 -39.55
CA ALA A 14 18.96 7.01 -38.22
C ALA A 14 17.67 7.66 -37.70
N THR A 15 17.08 7.11 -36.64
CA THR A 15 15.96 7.74 -35.96
C THR A 15 16.51 8.88 -35.11
N SER A 16 16.37 10.11 -35.59
CA SER A 16 16.67 11.30 -34.80
C SER A 16 15.52 11.54 -33.82
N GLY A 17 15.76 11.30 -32.53
CA GLY A 17 14.85 11.68 -31.46
C GLY A 17 15.26 13.02 -30.88
N LEU A 18 14.35 13.99 -30.88
CA LEU A 18 14.56 15.26 -30.19
C LEU A 18 14.34 15.03 -28.69
N ILE A 19 15.41 15.10 -27.89
CA ILE A 19 15.31 15.09 -26.43
C ILE A 19 15.27 16.54 -25.97
N GLU A 20 14.07 17.05 -25.73
CA GLU A 20 13.90 18.36 -25.09
C GLU A 20 13.72 18.19 -23.58
N PRO A 21 14.31 19.09 -22.77
CA PRO A 21 14.06 19.10 -21.33
C PRO A 21 12.59 19.42 -21.08
N ILE A 22 11.87 18.49 -20.45
CA ILE A 22 10.51 18.75 -19.99
C ILE A 22 10.61 19.74 -18.82
N PRO A 23 10.00 20.93 -18.89
CA PRO A 23 10.07 21.91 -17.81
C PRO A 23 9.42 21.31 -16.56
N LEU A 24 10.07 21.53 -15.41
CA LEU A 24 9.53 21.09 -14.14
C LEU A 24 8.22 21.85 -13.88
N PRO A 25 7.13 21.17 -13.50
CA PRO A 25 5.89 21.87 -13.16
C PRO A 25 6.12 22.90 -12.05
N SER A 26 5.59 24.12 -12.22
CA SER A 26 5.90 25.25 -11.33
C SER A 26 5.60 24.95 -9.85
N SER A 27 4.52 24.24 -9.55
CA SER A 27 4.17 23.85 -8.16
C SER A 27 5.15 22.85 -7.53
N LEU A 28 5.78 22.00 -8.34
CA LEU A 28 6.85 21.10 -7.91
C LEU A 28 8.16 21.87 -7.71
N GLU A 29 8.49 22.75 -8.65
CA GLU A 29 9.67 23.61 -8.59
C GLU A 29 9.66 24.52 -7.35
N GLU A 30 8.54 25.21 -7.10
CA GLU A 30 8.34 26.06 -5.92
C GLU A 30 8.54 25.27 -4.62
N CYS A 31 7.99 24.05 -4.53
CA CYS A 31 8.16 23.20 -3.36
C CYS A 31 9.63 22.86 -3.13
N ILE A 32 10.33 22.46 -4.18
CA ILE A 32 11.74 22.06 -4.09
C ILE A 32 12.58 23.26 -3.65
N ASN A 33 12.46 24.41 -4.33
CA ASN A 33 13.23 25.61 -4.03
C ASN A 33 12.99 26.06 -2.57
N TYR A 34 11.73 26.17 -2.17
CA TYR A 34 11.37 26.54 -0.80
C TYR A 34 11.96 25.59 0.26
N LYS A 35 11.88 24.27 0.01
CA LYS A 35 12.39 23.27 0.97
C LYS A 35 13.91 23.19 0.99
N VAL A 36 14.58 23.39 -0.13
CA VAL A 36 16.04 23.47 -0.21
C VAL A 36 16.53 24.67 0.60
N ASP A 37 15.94 25.84 0.40
CA ASP A 37 16.34 27.06 1.12
C ASP A 37 16.14 26.93 2.63
N LEU A 38 15.00 26.38 3.06
CA LEU A 38 14.72 26.12 4.47
C LEU A 38 15.69 25.13 5.13
N ASN A 39 16.23 24.18 4.37
CA ASN A 39 17.10 23.10 4.89
C ASN A 39 18.57 23.32 4.55
N LYS A 40 18.95 24.53 4.11
CA LYS A 40 20.33 24.86 3.77
C LYS A 40 21.23 24.69 5.00
N GLY A 41 22.28 23.87 4.87
CA GLY A 41 23.21 23.57 5.97
C GLY A 41 22.70 22.58 7.03
N SER A 42 21.49 22.03 6.89
CA SER A 42 20.91 21.07 7.85
C SER A 42 21.43 19.63 7.69
N GLY A 43 22.20 19.33 6.64
CA GLY A 43 22.64 17.97 6.31
C GLY A 43 21.53 17.06 5.75
N VAL A 44 20.32 17.59 5.53
CA VAL A 44 19.22 16.83 4.90
C VAL A 44 19.58 16.53 3.43
N PRO A 45 19.61 15.26 3.01
CA PRO A 45 19.91 14.92 1.63
C PRO A 45 18.86 15.46 0.63
N LEU A 46 19.31 15.97 -0.51
CA LEU A 46 18.44 16.56 -1.55
C LEU A 46 17.34 15.59 -2.02
N HIS A 47 17.64 14.29 -2.12
CA HIS A 47 16.66 13.29 -2.53
C HIS A 47 15.46 13.20 -1.58
N VAL A 48 15.63 13.51 -0.28
CA VAL A 48 14.52 13.53 0.69
C VAL A 48 13.57 14.68 0.38
N ILE A 49 14.12 15.85 0.05
CA ILE A 49 13.36 17.04 -0.32
C ILE A 49 12.64 16.83 -1.66
N GLN A 50 13.36 16.29 -2.65
CA GLN A 50 12.78 15.95 -3.96
C GLN A 50 11.66 14.93 -3.81
N ASN A 51 11.87 13.85 -3.05
CA ASN A 51 10.85 12.84 -2.83
C ASN A 51 9.62 13.41 -2.13
N LEU A 52 9.80 14.27 -1.13
CA LEU A 52 8.69 14.95 -0.44
C LEU A 52 7.86 15.78 -1.43
N CYS A 53 8.53 16.65 -2.20
CA CYS A 53 7.86 17.56 -3.12
C CYS A 53 7.23 16.84 -4.30
N LEU A 54 7.91 15.84 -4.86
CA LEU A 54 7.39 14.99 -5.93
C LEU A 54 6.17 14.21 -5.43
N SER A 55 6.22 13.63 -4.24
CA SER A 55 5.08 12.93 -3.64
C SER A 55 3.89 13.87 -3.43
N LYS A 56 4.15 15.10 -2.95
CA LYS A 56 3.13 16.15 -2.80
C LYS A 56 2.53 16.49 -4.17
N PHE A 57 3.34 16.83 -5.15
CA PHE A 57 2.91 17.19 -6.50
C PHE A 57 2.05 16.10 -7.12
N ILE A 58 2.55 14.85 -7.15
CA ILE A 58 1.80 13.70 -7.68
C ILE A 58 0.49 13.53 -6.91
N SER A 59 0.49 13.69 -5.58
CA SER A 59 -0.77 13.57 -4.81
C SER A 59 -1.83 14.60 -5.17
N PHE A 60 -1.45 15.81 -5.63
CA PHE A 60 -2.40 16.87 -6.01
C PHE A 60 -2.79 16.83 -7.49
N GLU A 61 -1.84 16.53 -8.37
CA GLU A 61 -2.01 16.56 -9.82
C GLU A 61 -2.54 15.27 -10.42
N THR A 62 -2.42 14.13 -9.71
CA THR A 62 -3.16 12.95 -10.13
C THR A 62 -4.63 13.28 -9.99
N PRO A 63 -5.43 13.21 -11.07
CA PRO A 63 -6.85 13.48 -10.99
C PRO A 63 -7.41 12.62 -9.86
N HIS A 64 -7.92 13.27 -8.82
CA HIS A 64 -8.79 12.62 -7.86
C HIS A 64 -10.12 12.33 -8.58
N SER A 65 -10.09 11.48 -9.61
CA SER A 65 -11.29 10.76 -9.99
C SER A 65 -11.52 9.83 -8.82
N TRP A 66 -12.34 10.27 -7.87
CA TRP A 66 -13.02 9.32 -7.03
C TRP A 66 -13.61 8.31 -8.00
N ALA A 67 -13.24 7.03 -7.86
CA ALA A 67 -13.78 6.01 -8.73
C ALA A 67 -15.33 6.03 -8.70
N ARG A 68 -15.91 6.62 -7.64
CA ARG A 68 -17.35 6.82 -7.38
C ARG A 68 -17.58 8.07 -6.51
N ASN A 69 -18.73 8.74 -6.64
CA ASN A 69 -19.09 9.88 -5.77
C ASN A 69 -19.00 9.53 -4.28
N VAL A 70 -18.28 10.34 -3.50
CA VAL A 70 -18.08 10.14 -2.06
C VAL A 70 -18.98 11.06 -1.25
N THR A 71 -19.77 10.46 -0.36
CA THR A 71 -20.75 11.19 0.45
C THR A 71 -20.09 11.95 1.60
N LYS A 72 -20.84 12.89 2.19
CA LYS A 72 -20.37 13.67 3.33
C LYS A 72 -20.10 12.79 4.56
N GLU A 73 -20.89 11.75 4.76
CA GLU A 73 -20.75 10.78 5.85
C GLU A 73 -19.44 9.99 5.70
N GLU A 74 -19.12 9.56 4.48
CA GLU A 74 -17.88 8.85 4.15
C GLU A 74 -16.66 9.75 4.39
N GLN A 75 -16.70 11.01 3.92
CA GLN A 75 -15.65 11.99 4.19
C GLN A 75 -15.47 12.25 5.69
N ASN A 76 -16.57 12.41 6.43
CA ASN A 76 -16.54 12.65 7.86
C ASN A 76 -15.97 11.46 8.63
N TYR A 77 -16.34 10.24 8.22
CA TYR A 77 -15.77 9.02 8.78
C TYR A 77 -14.25 8.97 8.57
N MET A 78 -13.77 9.21 7.36
CA MET A 78 -12.34 9.21 7.07
C MET A 78 -11.57 10.31 7.80
N ARG A 79 -12.11 11.53 7.83
CA ARG A 79 -11.54 12.63 8.64
C ARG A 79 -11.46 12.25 10.11
N SER A 80 -12.46 11.55 10.64
CA SER A 80 -12.45 11.10 12.04
C SER A 80 -11.32 10.10 12.32
N LEU A 81 -11.05 9.18 11.41
CA LEU A 81 -9.96 8.21 11.55
C LEU A 81 -8.60 8.90 11.48
N ILE A 82 -8.41 9.79 10.50
CA ILE A 82 -7.14 10.54 10.34
C ILE A 82 -6.85 11.39 11.58
N ARG A 83 -7.86 12.10 12.13
CA ARG A 83 -7.70 12.86 13.39
C ARG A 83 -7.28 11.97 14.57
N LYS A 84 -7.82 10.75 14.67
CA LYS A 84 -7.40 9.79 15.70
C LYS A 84 -5.94 9.38 15.51
N VAL A 85 -5.53 9.06 14.29
CA VAL A 85 -4.14 8.70 13.97
C VAL A 85 -3.17 9.83 14.33
N ILE A 86 -3.50 11.07 13.95
CA ILE A 86 -2.67 12.24 14.26
C ILE A 86 -2.59 12.45 15.78
N SER A 87 -3.71 12.40 16.49
CA SER A 87 -3.71 12.61 17.94
C SER A 87 -2.97 11.51 18.72
N GLU A 88 -3.03 10.26 18.26
CA GLU A 88 -2.20 9.16 18.79
C GLU A 88 -0.71 9.39 18.52
N SER A 89 -0.35 9.87 17.33
CA SER A 89 1.05 10.20 16.96
C SER A 89 1.61 11.33 17.82
N GLU A 90 0.84 12.41 18.02
CA GLU A 90 1.25 13.55 18.86
C GLU A 90 1.45 13.16 20.32
N ARG A 91 0.57 12.31 20.86
CA ARG A 91 0.74 11.74 22.22
C ARG A 91 2.03 10.94 22.30
N ASN A 92 2.30 10.06 21.34
CA ASN A 92 3.54 9.29 21.28
C ASN A 92 4.80 10.19 21.20
N GLY A 93 4.75 11.25 20.38
CA GLY A 93 5.86 12.20 20.21
C GLY A 93 6.16 13.04 21.46
N ARG A 94 5.12 13.44 22.20
CA ARG A 94 5.27 14.15 23.49
C ARG A 94 5.76 13.23 24.62
N HIS A 95 5.59 11.91 24.49
CA HIS A 95 6.00 10.91 25.48
C HIS A 95 7.48 10.52 25.45
N ARG A 96 8.34 11.26 24.73
CA ARG A 96 9.80 11.08 24.82
C ARG A 96 10.38 11.41 26.21
N LEU A 97 9.56 11.75 27.22
CA LEU A 97 9.98 12.04 28.60
C LEU A 97 9.26 11.26 29.73
N LYS A 98 8.25 10.41 29.49
CA LYS A 98 7.69 9.55 30.58
C LYS A 98 7.27 8.18 30.07
N ARG A 99 8.09 7.19 30.43
CA ARG A 99 8.08 5.76 30.05
C ARG A 99 6.85 4.95 30.55
N ASN A 100 5.81 5.58 31.09
CA ASN A 100 4.76 4.87 31.86
C ASN A 100 3.33 5.00 31.32
N VAL A 101 3.10 5.43 30.08
CA VAL A 101 1.78 5.31 29.44
C VAL A 101 1.84 4.22 28.39
N LEU A 102 1.28 3.06 28.71
CA LEU A 102 1.00 1.98 27.76
C LEU A 102 -0.09 2.46 26.80
N LEU A 103 0.29 3.26 25.81
CA LEU A 103 -0.53 3.38 24.59
C LEU A 103 -0.65 1.95 24.03
N PRO A 104 -1.83 1.53 23.52
CA PRO A 104 -1.99 0.19 22.99
C PRO A 104 -0.99 0.00 21.85
N GLN A 105 0.13 -0.68 22.15
CA GLN A 105 1.13 -0.96 21.14
C GLN A 105 0.50 -1.88 20.11
N ARG A 106 0.45 -1.39 18.87
CA ARG A 106 -0.03 -2.16 17.73
C ARG A 106 1.04 -3.18 17.33
N ILE A 107 1.15 -4.25 18.12
CA ILE A 107 2.12 -5.31 17.86
C ILE A 107 1.56 -6.19 16.74
N ARG A 108 2.08 -5.98 15.54
CA ARG A 108 1.81 -6.83 14.37
C ARG A 108 2.60 -8.13 14.52
N ARG A 109 1.94 -9.25 14.24
CA ARG A 109 2.54 -10.59 14.29
C ARG A 109 2.32 -11.32 12.98
N GLU A 110 3.20 -12.26 12.67
CA GLU A 110 3.02 -13.17 11.55
C GLU A 110 1.77 -14.03 11.79
N ILE A 111 0.91 -14.19 10.79
CA ILE A 111 -0.43 -14.81 10.95
C ILE A 111 -0.38 -16.23 11.55
N ARG A 112 0.63 -17.04 11.19
CA ARG A 112 0.81 -18.42 11.66
C ARG A 112 1.51 -18.50 13.00
N ALA A 113 2.34 -17.50 13.34
CA ALA A 113 3.00 -17.40 14.65
C ALA A 113 2.15 -16.72 15.73
N ALA A 114 1.10 -15.98 15.33
CA ALA A 114 0.18 -15.33 16.26
C ALA A 114 -0.74 -16.34 16.96
N PRO A 115 -1.14 -16.09 18.23
CA PRO A 115 -2.23 -16.85 18.85
C PRO A 115 -3.48 -16.78 17.97
N PHE A 116 -4.14 -17.92 17.77
CA PHE A 116 -5.29 -17.99 16.86
C PHE A 116 -6.39 -16.97 17.22
N LYS A 117 -6.59 -16.68 18.52
CA LYS A 117 -7.51 -15.64 18.98
C LYS A 117 -7.21 -14.27 18.36
N GLN A 118 -5.94 -13.90 18.21
CA GLN A 118 -5.57 -12.61 17.62
C GLN A 118 -5.97 -12.53 16.14
N TRP A 119 -5.80 -13.63 15.41
CA TRP A 119 -6.29 -13.76 14.02
C TRP A 119 -7.82 -13.68 13.96
N ASP A 120 -8.52 -14.40 14.84
CA ASP A 120 -9.98 -14.41 14.89
C ASP A 120 -10.56 -13.02 15.24
N ASP A 121 -9.97 -12.32 16.22
CA ASP A 121 -10.33 -10.95 16.58
C ASP A 121 -10.15 -10.00 15.37
N TYR A 122 -9.04 -10.13 14.64
CA TYR A 122 -8.79 -9.39 13.40
C TYR A 122 -9.85 -9.68 12.32
N ALA A 123 -10.09 -10.96 12.02
CA ALA A 123 -11.05 -11.36 11.00
C ALA A 123 -12.48 -10.89 11.34
N LYS A 124 -12.89 -10.99 12.61
CA LYS A 124 -14.16 -10.45 13.12
C LYS A 124 -14.24 -8.94 12.99
N ALA A 125 -13.16 -8.21 13.29
CA ALA A 125 -13.11 -6.76 13.13
C ALA A 125 -13.25 -6.33 11.67
N VAL A 126 -12.58 -7.02 10.74
CA VAL A 126 -12.70 -6.76 9.30
C VAL A 126 -14.13 -7.00 8.83
N ARG A 127 -14.76 -8.12 9.21
CA ARG A 127 -16.17 -8.39 8.90
C ARG A 127 -17.10 -7.32 9.45
N ARG A 128 -16.89 -6.89 10.69
CA ARG A 128 -17.69 -5.83 11.32
C ARG A 128 -17.62 -4.52 10.53
N LEU A 129 -16.44 -4.16 10.01
CA LEU A 129 -16.33 -2.99 9.14
C LEU A 129 -17.00 -3.22 7.78
N LYS A 130 -16.90 -4.43 7.22
CA LYS A 130 -17.46 -4.77 5.91
C LYS A 130 -18.99 -4.78 5.88
N PHE A 131 -19.63 -5.22 6.95
CA PHE A 131 -21.10 -5.29 7.02
C PHE A 131 -21.72 -4.10 7.74
N LYS A 132 -20.94 -3.06 8.03
CA LYS A 132 -21.42 -1.81 8.64
C LYS A 132 -21.41 -0.70 7.62
N GLU A 133 -22.58 -0.35 7.11
CA GLU A 133 -22.79 0.74 6.16
C GLU A 133 -22.50 2.12 6.76
N ILE A 134 -22.15 3.06 5.89
CA ILE A 134 -22.00 4.48 6.17
C ILE A 134 -22.99 5.25 5.31
N GLY A 135 -23.97 5.86 5.97
CA GLY A 135 -24.91 6.74 5.29
C GLY A 135 -25.77 6.02 4.23
N PRO A 136 -26.38 6.77 3.31
CA PRO A 136 -27.36 6.24 2.37
C PRO A 136 -26.74 5.58 1.13
N SER A 137 -25.41 5.62 0.94
CA SER A 137 -24.74 5.07 -0.25
C SER A 137 -24.70 3.54 -0.28
N GLY A 138 -25.08 2.87 0.82
CA GLY A 138 -24.91 1.42 0.99
C GLY A 138 -23.44 0.98 1.11
N ARG A 139 -22.48 1.93 1.17
CA ARG A 139 -21.05 1.61 1.26
C ARG A 139 -20.68 1.28 2.69
N SER A 140 -19.91 0.21 2.88
CA SER A 140 -19.43 -0.14 4.22
C SER A 140 -18.26 0.70 4.69
N ARG A 141 -18.01 0.72 6.01
CA ARG A 141 -16.79 1.30 6.59
C ARG A 141 -15.51 0.72 6.01
N TYR A 142 -15.51 -0.56 5.69
CA TYR A 142 -14.39 -1.21 5.01
C TYR A 142 -14.23 -0.64 3.59
N ASP A 143 -15.32 -0.56 2.84
CA ASP A 143 -15.30 -0.10 1.45
C ASP A 143 -14.90 1.36 1.35
N THR A 144 -15.35 2.23 2.26
CA THR A 144 -14.90 3.64 2.30
C THR A 144 -13.40 3.78 2.54
N ILE A 145 -12.80 2.93 3.37
CA ILE A 145 -11.34 2.93 3.55
C ILE A 145 -10.65 2.36 2.31
N ALA A 146 -11.17 1.28 1.72
CA ALA A 146 -10.62 0.68 0.51
C ALA A 146 -10.66 1.63 -0.70
N ASP A 147 -11.72 2.42 -0.84
CA ASP A 147 -11.94 3.34 -1.95
C ASP A 147 -10.86 4.45 -2.03
N ILE A 148 -10.30 4.87 -0.89
CA ILE A 148 -9.20 5.84 -0.86
C ILE A 148 -7.95 5.32 -1.58
N HIS A 149 -7.68 4.01 -1.52
CA HIS A 149 -6.58 3.42 -2.27
C HIS A 149 -6.81 3.55 -3.78
N MET A 150 -8.05 3.31 -4.24
CA MET A 150 -8.43 3.50 -5.63
C MET A 150 -8.24 4.94 -6.09
N THR A 151 -8.60 5.93 -5.26
CA THR A 151 -8.42 7.35 -5.59
C THR A 151 -6.97 7.81 -5.60
N ALA A 152 -6.09 7.10 -4.88
CA ALA A 152 -4.70 7.46 -4.72
C ALA A 152 -3.76 6.54 -5.49
N ILE A 153 -4.25 5.70 -6.42
CA ILE A 153 -3.44 4.64 -7.03
C ILE A 153 -2.15 5.18 -7.67
N ASN A 154 -2.25 6.31 -8.37
CA ASN A 154 -1.11 6.94 -9.04
C ASN A 154 -0.11 7.59 -8.07
N SER A 155 -0.57 8.10 -6.93
CA SER A 155 0.28 8.74 -5.92
C SER A 155 0.80 7.79 -4.85
N SER A 156 0.23 6.60 -4.75
CA SER A 156 0.58 5.57 -3.76
C SER A 156 1.46 4.45 -4.31
N HIS A 157 1.68 4.36 -5.63
CA HIS A 157 2.52 3.34 -6.25
C HIS A 157 3.62 3.96 -7.12
N PHE A 158 4.59 3.13 -7.52
CA PHE A 158 5.64 3.47 -8.51
C PHE A 158 6.46 4.73 -8.19
N GLY A 159 6.59 5.08 -6.91
CA GLY A 159 7.29 6.28 -6.48
C GLY A 159 7.71 6.25 -5.01
N PRO A 160 8.45 7.26 -4.56
CA PRO A 160 8.98 7.34 -3.20
C PRO A 160 7.89 7.42 -2.12
N ASN A 161 6.68 7.84 -2.50
CA ASN A 161 5.53 7.89 -1.60
C ASN A 161 4.97 6.50 -1.24
N PHE A 162 5.37 5.44 -1.95
CA PHE A 162 4.80 4.10 -1.80
C PHE A 162 4.81 3.62 -0.35
N LEU A 163 5.98 3.63 0.30
CA LEU A 163 6.13 3.18 1.68
C LEU A 163 5.39 4.07 2.71
N PRO A 164 5.57 5.40 2.73
CA PRO A 164 4.89 6.25 3.70
C PRO A 164 3.36 6.27 3.51
N TRP A 165 2.87 6.28 2.28
CA TRP A 165 1.43 6.25 2.00
C TRP A 165 0.78 4.96 2.52
N HIS A 166 1.35 3.80 2.18
CA HIS A 166 0.82 2.50 2.63
C HIS A 166 0.93 2.32 4.14
N ARG A 167 1.98 2.89 4.77
CA ARG A 167 2.10 2.89 6.24
C ARG A 167 0.95 3.65 6.88
N LEU A 168 0.63 4.85 6.40
CA LEU A 168 -0.47 5.65 6.94
C LEU A 168 -1.83 5.00 6.66
N TYR A 169 -1.99 4.38 5.49
CA TYR A 169 -3.18 3.60 5.12
C TYR A 169 -3.42 2.44 6.12
N LEU A 170 -2.39 1.64 6.39
CA LEU A 170 -2.49 0.53 7.35
C LEU A 170 -2.76 1.00 8.77
N ILE A 171 -2.12 2.10 9.22
CA ILE A 171 -2.39 2.69 10.53
C ILE A 171 -3.85 3.19 10.60
N THR A 172 -4.37 3.79 9.54
CA THR A 172 -5.77 4.23 9.48
C THR A 172 -6.74 3.04 9.56
N MET A 173 -6.44 1.95 8.86
CA MET A 173 -7.22 0.72 8.92
C MET A 173 -7.17 0.07 10.30
N GLU A 174 -6.00 -0.03 10.93
CA GLU A 174 -5.86 -0.50 12.33
C GLU A 174 -6.67 0.34 13.32
N THR A 175 -6.71 1.66 13.14
CA THR A 175 -7.54 2.56 13.96
C THR A 175 -9.03 2.23 13.82
N ALA A 176 -9.48 1.89 12.61
CA ALA A 176 -10.86 1.47 12.36
C ALA A 176 -11.17 0.08 12.93
N LEU A 177 -10.21 -0.85 12.84
CA LEU A 177 -10.34 -2.22 13.32
C LEU A 177 -10.32 -2.30 14.85
N GLY A 178 -9.52 -1.45 15.50
CA GLY A 178 -9.25 -1.50 16.94
C GLY A 178 -8.30 -2.63 17.36
N VAL A 179 -7.69 -3.31 16.39
CA VAL A 179 -6.75 -4.43 16.59
C VAL A 179 -5.61 -4.31 15.57
N PRO A 180 -4.39 -4.79 15.88
CA PRO A 180 -3.27 -4.74 14.95
C PRO A 180 -3.51 -5.62 13.72
N ILE A 181 -3.05 -5.17 12.55
CA ILE A 181 -3.09 -5.96 11.32
C ILE A 181 -1.95 -7.00 11.40
N PRO A 182 -2.23 -8.31 11.29
CA PRO A 182 -1.19 -9.31 11.20
C PRO A 182 -0.51 -9.25 9.83
N TYR A 183 0.72 -9.77 9.72
CA TYR A 183 1.44 -9.81 8.44
C TYR A 183 1.58 -11.24 7.92
N TRP A 184 1.58 -11.38 6.60
CA TRP A 184 1.89 -12.63 5.91
C TRP A 184 3.36 -12.58 5.49
N ASP A 185 4.20 -13.43 6.08
CA ASP A 185 5.54 -13.67 5.57
C ASP A 185 5.46 -14.69 4.41
N SER A 186 5.23 -14.18 3.19
CA SER A 186 5.12 -15.03 2.01
C SER A 186 6.43 -15.73 1.63
N SER A 187 7.55 -15.31 2.20
CA SER A 187 8.82 -15.97 1.97
C SER A 187 8.97 -17.32 2.68
N ILE A 188 8.12 -17.59 3.68
CA ILE A 188 7.99 -18.93 4.25
C ILE A 188 7.22 -19.83 3.28
N ASP A 189 6.17 -19.30 2.63
CA ASP A 189 5.38 -20.05 1.66
C ASP A 189 6.16 -20.30 0.36
N TYR A 190 7.08 -19.40 0.01
CA TYR A 190 7.98 -19.57 -1.13
C TYR A 190 8.83 -20.85 -1.04
N GLU A 191 9.24 -21.24 0.18
CA GLU A 191 10.08 -22.44 0.41
C GLU A 191 9.27 -23.75 0.43
N MET A 192 7.94 -23.67 0.29
CA MET A 192 7.09 -24.87 0.18
C MET A 192 7.20 -25.49 -1.22
N GLU A 193 7.12 -26.82 -1.29
CA GLU A 193 7.00 -27.54 -2.58
C GLU A 193 5.78 -27.08 -3.40
N HIS A 194 4.69 -26.77 -2.69
CA HIS A 194 3.46 -26.24 -3.28
C HIS A 194 2.94 -25.05 -2.48
N PRO A 195 3.38 -23.81 -2.80
CA PRO A 195 2.96 -22.61 -2.07
C PRO A 195 1.43 -22.38 -2.09
N THR A 196 0.75 -22.87 -3.12
CA THR A 196 -0.71 -22.83 -3.24
C THR A 196 -1.44 -23.67 -2.18
N LYS A 197 -0.73 -24.57 -1.49
CA LYS A 197 -1.24 -25.37 -0.37
C LYS A 197 -1.00 -24.72 1.01
N SER A 198 -0.57 -23.46 1.06
CA SER A 198 -0.41 -22.73 2.33
C SER A 198 -1.68 -22.79 3.18
N ILE A 199 -1.52 -23.04 4.48
CA ILE A 199 -2.62 -23.08 5.46
C ILE A 199 -3.43 -21.79 5.47
N LEU A 200 -2.83 -20.68 5.04
CA LEU A 200 -3.47 -19.38 4.94
C LEU A 200 -4.67 -19.39 3.99
N PHE A 201 -4.73 -20.29 3.01
CA PHE A 201 -5.87 -20.47 2.11
C PHE A 201 -6.86 -21.55 2.56
N SER A 202 -6.83 -21.93 3.84
CA SER A 202 -7.83 -22.80 4.47
C SER A 202 -9.01 -22.01 5.05
N GLN A 203 -10.11 -22.71 5.38
CA GLN A 203 -11.28 -22.11 6.04
C GLN A 203 -10.96 -21.46 7.40
N LYS A 204 -9.87 -21.87 8.06
CA LYS A 204 -9.45 -21.31 9.35
C LYS A 204 -8.85 -19.90 9.19
N TYR A 205 -8.31 -19.60 8.01
CA TYR A 205 -7.62 -18.34 7.70
C TYR A 205 -8.35 -17.57 6.60
N PHE A 206 -7.77 -17.32 5.43
CA PHE A 206 -8.38 -16.44 4.44
C PHE A 206 -9.54 -17.08 3.66
N GLY A 207 -9.73 -18.40 3.77
CA GLY A 207 -10.64 -19.15 2.90
C GLY A 207 -9.97 -19.59 1.59
N ASN A 208 -10.71 -20.35 0.79
CA ASN A 208 -10.24 -20.99 -0.45
C ASN A 208 -9.48 -20.02 -1.37
N GLY A 209 -8.42 -20.55 -2.00
CA GLY A 209 -7.52 -19.80 -2.89
C GLY A 209 -7.96 -19.75 -4.35
N PHE A 210 -8.96 -20.52 -4.75
CA PHE A 210 -9.40 -20.66 -6.15
C PHE A 210 -10.90 -20.39 -6.30
N GLY A 211 -11.25 -19.60 -7.32
CA GLY A 211 -12.62 -19.21 -7.65
C GLY A 211 -13.23 -18.24 -6.64
N ILE A 212 -14.57 -18.23 -6.60
CA ILE A 212 -15.34 -17.44 -5.63
C ILE A 212 -14.98 -17.91 -4.21
N VAL A 213 -14.65 -16.98 -3.31
CA VAL A 213 -14.35 -17.29 -1.91
C VAL A 213 -15.64 -17.66 -1.17
N LYS A 214 -15.78 -18.96 -0.88
CA LYS A 214 -16.96 -19.56 -0.24
C LYS A 214 -16.68 -20.07 1.18
N THR A 215 -15.41 -20.16 1.58
CA THR A 215 -14.99 -20.69 2.89
C THR A 215 -14.28 -19.62 3.73
N GLY A 216 -14.25 -19.86 5.04
CA GLY A 216 -13.58 -18.99 6.00
C GLY A 216 -14.30 -17.67 6.32
N PRO A 217 -13.68 -16.80 7.13
CA PRO A 217 -14.28 -15.60 7.67
C PRO A 217 -14.65 -14.57 6.60
N PHE A 218 -13.99 -14.60 5.44
CA PHE A 218 -14.23 -13.68 4.33
C PHE A 218 -15.12 -14.25 3.21
N ALA A 219 -15.79 -15.39 3.46
CA ALA A 219 -16.85 -15.86 2.57
C ALA A 219 -17.95 -14.79 2.42
N LYS A 220 -18.56 -14.72 1.23
CA LYS A 220 -19.62 -13.75 0.88
C LYS A 220 -19.18 -12.27 0.91
N PHE A 221 -17.88 -11.98 0.97
CA PHE A 221 -17.40 -10.63 0.74
C PHE A 221 -17.79 -10.18 -0.67
N GLN A 222 -18.54 -9.08 -0.74
CA GLN A 222 -18.81 -8.38 -1.99
C GLN A 222 -17.75 -7.31 -2.21
N THR A 223 -17.38 -7.06 -3.45
CA THR A 223 -16.47 -5.99 -3.86
C THR A 223 -17.20 -5.07 -4.85
N PRO A 224 -16.65 -3.89 -5.15
CA PRO A 224 -17.11 -3.05 -6.25
C PRO A 224 -17.30 -3.76 -7.60
N SER A 225 -16.65 -4.91 -7.81
CA SER A 225 -16.66 -5.70 -9.05
C SER A 225 -17.38 -7.05 -8.89
N GLY A 226 -18.15 -7.24 -7.82
CA GLY A 226 -18.86 -8.50 -7.53
C GLY A 226 -18.20 -9.32 -6.40
N PRO A 227 -18.48 -10.63 -6.28
CA PRO A 227 -18.01 -11.43 -5.16
C PRO A 227 -16.47 -11.52 -5.15
N LEU A 228 -15.88 -11.66 -3.96
CA LEU A 228 -14.44 -11.90 -3.81
C LEU A 228 -14.03 -13.18 -4.54
N ILE A 229 -13.12 -13.05 -5.51
CA ILE A 229 -12.57 -14.16 -6.30
C ILE A 229 -11.05 -14.19 -6.08
N ARG A 230 -10.49 -15.41 -6.04
CA ARG A 230 -9.04 -15.64 -6.02
C ARG A 230 -8.62 -16.65 -7.07
N ASN A 231 -7.41 -16.48 -7.58
CA ASN A 231 -6.73 -17.47 -8.42
C ASN A 231 -5.26 -17.49 -8.03
N ILE A 232 -4.93 -18.13 -6.91
CA ILE A 232 -3.56 -18.09 -6.36
C ILE A 232 -2.57 -18.82 -7.26
N GLY A 233 -1.35 -18.28 -7.37
CA GLY A 233 -0.28 -18.86 -8.19
C GLY A 233 -0.47 -18.68 -9.70
N SER A 234 -1.39 -17.84 -10.14
CA SER A 234 -1.60 -17.55 -11.57
C SER A 234 -0.59 -16.56 -12.16
N ASP A 235 0.00 -15.70 -11.31
CA ASP A 235 0.92 -14.66 -11.73
C ASP A 235 1.88 -14.28 -10.58
N GLY A 236 3.06 -13.77 -10.95
CA GLY A 236 4.11 -13.35 -10.04
C GLY A 236 4.80 -14.49 -9.27
N SER A 237 5.62 -14.11 -8.30
CA SER A 237 6.28 -15.02 -7.36
C SER A 237 6.16 -14.49 -5.93
N LEU A 238 6.12 -15.39 -4.96
CA LEU A 238 6.25 -15.00 -3.55
C LEU A 238 7.67 -14.46 -3.28
N PHE A 239 7.84 -13.76 -2.16
CA PHE A 239 9.14 -13.19 -1.81
C PHE A 239 10.17 -14.29 -1.57
N ASN A 240 11.31 -14.22 -2.25
CA ASN A 240 12.43 -15.12 -2.01
C ASN A 240 13.44 -14.45 -1.07
N LYS A 241 13.71 -15.05 0.10
CA LYS A 241 14.67 -14.50 1.08
C LYS A 241 16.08 -14.35 0.50
N ARG A 242 16.51 -15.24 -0.40
CA ARG A 242 17.83 -15.18 -1.02
C ARG A 242 17.98 -13.97 -1.92
N ILE A 243 16.94 -13.66 -2.71
CA ILE A 243 16.91 -12.45 -3.55
C ILE A 243 16.90 -11.20 -2.66
N TYR A 244 16.11 -11.20 -1.59
CA TYR A 244 16.09 -10.07 -0.64
C TYR A 244 17.46 -9.79 -0.01
N MET A 245 18.19 -10.84 0.42
CA MET A 245 19.52 -10.68 1.01
C MET A 245 20.57 -10.15 0.02
N GLN A 246 20.38 -10.35 -1.29
CA GLN A 246 21.28 -9.77 -2.30
C GLN A 246 21.23 -8.25 -2.34
N PHE A 247 20.07 -7.64 -2.06
CA PHE A 247 19.93 -6.17 -1.96
C PHE A 247 20.54 -5.56 -0.69
N HIS A 248 20.83 -6.39 0.33
CA HIS A 248 21.47 -5.95 1.58
C HIS A 248 22.98 -6.19 1.61
N LYS A 249 23.53 -6.96 0.67
CA LYS A 249 24.98 -7.01 0.49
C LYS A 249 25.41 -5.66 -0.07
N LYS A 250 26.06 -4.85 0.78
CA LYS A 250 26.82 -3.68 0.29
C LYS A 250 27.68 -4.15 -0.89
N PRO A 251 27.73 -3.41 -2.01
CA PRO A 251 28.76 -3.65 -2.99
C PRO A 251 30.10 -3.57 -2.25
N SER A 252 30.88 -4.65 -2.33
CA SER A 252 32.28 -4.64 -1.94
C SER A 252 32.97 -3.64 -2.87
N ILE A 253 33.17 -2.43 -2.36
CA ILE A 253 34.15 -1.47 -2.88
C ILE A 253 35.51 -1.90 -2.33
#